data_AF-A0A8J5J3H8-F1
#
_entry.id   AF-A0A8J5J3H8-F1
#
_cell.length_a   1.000
_cell.length_b   1.000
_cell.length_c   1.000
_cell.angle_alpha   90.00
_cell.angle_beta   90.00
_cell.angle_gamma   90.00
#
_symmetry.space_group_name_H-M   'P 1'
#
loop_
_entity.id
_entity.type
_entity.pdbx_description
1 polymer ?
#
loop_
_entity_poly.entity_id
_entity_poly.type
_entity_poly.pdbx_seq_one_letter_code
_entity_poly.pdbx_strand_id
1 'polypeptide(L)'
;MERFPGVNFTVVVDYSKYHDVRIDSQLETDTLVPDVVALQTLQDFPRWAKSGDLLPYKPANFSKIHDSLKENDGAWMAYSIYSFSFIYNTIALCDQIVPVTPADLVNPQWAGKIASSYPHDDDAVLFLFTRYEKVIGVGTSGGGEPIKFVTGNGTEYLSRGQRVGILSKAKHPAVANLFMNWVILEEVQMSLVSSSARTDTNTANPWEIPEGNMAVIPLFMKGRAKVEQWKQTFALYFGEVHGEPSPGILGLHPGL
;
A
#
# COMPACT_ATOMS: atom_id res chain seq x y z
N MET A 1 -3.52 13.56 17.51
CA MET A 1 -4.33 13.10 18.67
C MET A 1 -5.31 14.18 19.19
N GLU A 2 -5.51 15.30 18.50
CA GLU A 2 -6.42 16.36 18.97
C GLU A 2 -7.92 16.01 18.85
N ARG A 3 -8.28 15.10 17.94
CA ARG A 3 -9.68 14.74 17.65
C ARG A 3 -10.35 13.89 18.74
N PHE A 4 -9.59 13.04 19.42
CA PHE A 4 -10.08 12.14 20.46
C PHE A 4 -9.25 12.27 21.75
N PRO A 5 -9.47 13.33 22.55
CA PRO A 5 -8.78 13.49 23.82
C PRO A 5 -8.99 12.27 24.72
N GLY A 6 -7.92 11.76 25.33
CA GLY A 6 -7.96 10.60 26.23
C GLY A 6 -7.83 9.24 25.55
N VAL A 7 -7.75 9.18 24.21
CA VAL A 7 -7.41 7.95 23.48
C VAL A 7 -5.92 7.97 23.12
N ASN A 8 -5.15 7.05 23.70
CA ASN A 8 -3.76 6.83 23.31
C ASN A 8 -3.72 6.05 22.00
N PHE A 9 -3.09 6.63 20.98
CA PHE A 9 -2.97 6.02 19.66
C PHE A 9 -1.51 5.65 19.37
N THR A 10 -1.22 4.35 19.37
CA THR A 10 0.11 3.82 19.04
C THR A 10 0.07 3.22 17.64
N VAL A 11 0.95 3.69 16.76
CA VAL A 11 1.15 3.10 15.43
C VAL A 11 2.56 2.52 15.38
N VAL A 12 2.65 1.25 15.01
CA VAL A 12 3.91 0.56 14.76
C VAL A 12 4.05 0.35 13.26
N VAL A 13 5.03 1.02 12.66
CA VAL A 13 5.31 0.91 11.22
C VAL A 13 6.38 -0.15 11.00
N ASP A 14 6.08 -1.12 10.14
CA ASP A 14 6.99 -2.13 9.62
C ASP A 14 6.58 -2.47 8.17
N TYR A 15 7.41 -3.22 7.45
CA TYR A 15 7.00 -3.75 6.16
C TYR A 15 5.82 -4.70 6.31
N SER A 16 4.86 -4.62 5.37
CA SER A 16 3.66 -5.46 5.44
C SER A 16 3.95 -6.95 5.42
N LYS A 17 5.02 -7.37 4.72
CA LYS A 17 5.54 -8.75 4.68
C LYS A 17 6.13 -9.27 6.00
N TYR A 18 6.34 -8.38 6.97
CA TYR A 18 6.78 -8.74 8.32
C TYR A 18 5.62 -8.62 9.30
N HIS A 19 4.77 -7.60 9.12
CA HIS A 19 3.54 -7.49 9.91
C HIS A 19 2.57 -8.64 9.67
N ASP A 20 2.40 -9.14 8.45
CA ASP A 20 1.49 -10.27 8.16
C ASP A 20 1.89 -11.55 8.91
N VAL A 21 3.15 -11.98 8.77
CA VAL A 21 3.69 -13.17 9.44
C VAL A 21 3.77 -12.98 10.96
N ARG A 22 3.99 -11.75 11.43
CA ARG A 22 3.95 -11.42 12.86
C ARG A 22 2.54 -11.56 13.41
N ILE A 23 1.52 -11.08 12.70
CA ILE A 23 0.12 -11.25 13.09
C ILE A 23 -0.25 -12.73 13.08
N ASP A 24 0.10 -13.48 12.03
CA ASP A 24 -0.15 -14.93 11.97
C ASP A 24 0.48 -15.64 13.18
N SER A 25 1.77 -15.40 13.45
CA SER A 25 2.46 -15.97 14.61
C SER A 25 1.79 -15.58 15.93
N GLN A 26 1.41 -14.31 16.11
CA GLN A 26 0.78 -13.86 17.34
C GLN A 26 -0.63 -14.43 17.55
N LEU A 27 -1.40 -14.65 16.48
CA LEU A 27 -2.71 -15.29 16.54
C LEU A 27 -2.57 -16.76 16.96
N GLU A 28 -1.60 -17.47 16.36
CA GLU A 28 -1.28 -18.87 16.65
C GLU A 28 -0.79 -19.08 18.08
N THR A 29 0.03 -18.16 18.61
CA THR A 29 0.58 -18.26 19.96
C THR A 29 -0.25 -17.57 21.04
N ASP A 30 -1.43 -17.04 20.69
CA ASP A 30 -2.31 -16.28 21.59
C ASP A 30 -1.62 -15.08 22.26
N THR A 31 -0.75 -14.40 21.51
CA THR A 31 0.01 -13.22 21.97
C THR A 31 -0.27 -12.00 21.12
N LEU A 32 -1.50 -11.86 20.60
CA LEU A 32 -1.89 -10.74 19.75
C LEU A 32 -1.69 -9.40 20.46
N VAL A 33 -0.92 -8.52 19.83
CA VAL A 33 -0.62 -7.17 20.35
C VAL A 33 -1.58 -6.12 19.79
N PRO A 34 -1.74 -5.94 18.47
CA PRO A 34 -2.51 -4.82 17.93
C PRO A 34 -4.02 -5.09 17.88
N ASP A 35 -4.80 -4.01 17.93
CA ASP A 35 -6.25 -4.05 17.72
C ASP A 35 -6.66 -3.98 16.24
N VAL A 36 -5.88 -3.23 15.45
CA VAL A 36 -6.14 -2.93 14.03
C VAL A 36 -4.89 -3.25 13.22
N VAL A 37 -5.09 -3.86 12.04
CA VAL A 37 -4.04 -4.15 11.07
C VAL A 37 -4.31 -3.40 9.78
N ALA A 38 -3.30 -2.71 9.24
CA ALA A 38 -3.39 -1.91 8.01
C ALA A 38 -2.19 -2.18 7.09
N LEU A 39 -2.39 -2.90 5.98
CA LEU A 39 -1.29 -3.47 5.18
C LEU A 39 -1.53 -3.37 3.67
N GLN A 40 -0.42 -3.42 2.93
CA GLN A 40 -0.44 -3.47 1.47
C GLN A 40 -0.52 -4.90 0.93
N THR A 41 -0.29 -5.93 1.75
CA THR A 41 -0.40 -7.34 1.37
C THR A 41 -1.87 -7.74 1.29
N LEU A 42 -2.50 -7.34 0.18
CA LEU A 42 -3.96 -7.34 0.04
C LEU A 42 -4.56 -8.74 0.24
N GLN A 43 -3.85 -9.79 -0.17
CA GLN A 43 -4.29 -11.17 -0.11
C GLN A 43 -4.53 -11.71 1.31
N ASP A 44 -3.93 -11.09 2.34
CA ASP A 44 -4.07 -11.57 3.72
C ASP A 44 -5.45 -11.28 4.29
N PHE A 45 -6.07 -10.17 3.90
CA PHE A 45 -7.38 -9.78 4.45
C PHE A 45 -8.50 -10.79 4.12
N PRO A 46 -8.68 -11.26 2.87
CA PRO A 46 -9.63 -12.34 2.60
C PRO A 46 -9.27 -13.67 3.28
N ARG A 47 -7.98 -13.94 3.51
CA ARG A 47 -7.51 -15.14 4.22
C ARG A 47 -7.86 -15.08 5.72
N TRP A 48 -7.58 -13.96 6.38
CA TRP A 48 -7.94 -13.72 7.78
C TRP A 48 -9.46 -13.65 7.96
N ALA A 49 -10.19 -13.00 7.05
CA ALA A 49 -11.65 -12.99 7.07
C ALA A 49 -12.24 -14.41 7.01
N LYS A 50 -11.74 -15.25 6.08
CA LYS A 50 -12.17 -16.65 5.94
C LYS A 50 -11.86 -17.49 7.20
N SER A 51 -10.79 -17.16 7.91
CA SER A 51 -10.34 -17.89 9.10
C SER A 51 -10.99 -17.38 10.39
N GLY A 52 -11.77 -16.29 10.32
CA GLY A 52 -12.39 -15.66 11.50
C GLY A 52 -11.43 -14.80 12.32
N ASP A 53 -10.28 -14.42 11.75
CA ASP A 53 -9.25 -13.64 12.42
C ASP A 53 -9.51 -12.12 12.36
N LEU A 54 -10.54 -11.70 11.63
CA LEU A 54 -11.01 -10.31 11.59
C LEU A 54 -12.39 -10.21 12.23
N LEU A 55 -12.59 -9.16 13.03
CA LEU A 55 -13.90 -8.76 13.54
C LEU A 55 -14.63 -7.95 12.46
N PRO A 56 -15.76 -8.44 11.90
CA PRO A 56 -16.51 -7.68 10.91
C PRO A 56 -17.12 -6.42 11.52
N TYR A 57 -16.81 -5.27 10.93
CA TYR A 57 -17.33 -3.99 11.37
C TYR A 57 -17.56 -3.04 10.18
N LYS A 58 -18.79 -2.54 10.06
CA LYS A 58 -19.17 -1.54 9.05
C LYS A 58 -19.22 -0.15 9.72
N PRO A 59 -18.22 0.72 9.51
CA PRO A 59 -18.29 2.11 9.99
C PRO A 59 -19.45 2.89 9.35
N ALA A 60 -19.83 4.03 9.94
CA ALA A 60 -20.99 4.83 9.55
C ALA A 60 -21.03 5.24 8.06
N ASN A 61 -19.87 5.34 7.39
CA ASN A 61 -19.77 5.66 5.96
C ASN A 61 -19.33 4.48 5.08
N PHE A 62 -19.47 3.24 5.56
CA PHE A 62 -19.02 2.05 4.85
C PHE A 62 -19.67 1.87 3.46
N SER A 63 -20.93 2.28 3.31
CA SER A 63 -21.65 2.24 2.02
C SER A 63 -21.05 3.20 0.98
N LYS A 64 -20.29 4.21 1.40
CA LYS A 64 -19.63 5.18 0.52
C LYS A 64 -18.30 4.68 -0.03
N ILE A 65 -17.74 3.62 0.51
CA ILE A 65 -16.52 3.00 -0.01
C ILE A 65 -16.86 2.26 -1.31
N HIS A 66 -16.04 2.38 -2.34
CA HIS A 66 -16.25 1.63 -3.58
C HIS A 66 -16.30 0.12 -3.32
N ASP A 67 -17.18 -0.62 -3.99
CA ASP A 67 -17.45 -2.04 -3.66
C ASP A 67 -16.24 -2.95 -3.89
N SER A 68 -15.35 -2.63 -4.85
CA SER A 68 -14.10 -3.38 -5.03
C SER A 68 -13.06 -3.18 -3.90
N LEU A 69 -13.31 -2.21 -3.01
CA LEU A 69 -12.41 -1.77 -1.95
C LEU A 69 -12.89 -2.15 -0.56
N LYS A 70 -13.87 -3.05 -0.42
CA LYS A 70 -14.36 -3.52 0.88
C LYS A 70 -14.88 -4.94 0.82
N GLU A 71 -14.98 -5.60 1.97
CA GLU A 71 -15.65 -6.89 2.11
C GLU A 71 -17.14 -6.70 2.42
N ASN A 72 -18.02 -7.54 1.86
CA ASN A 72 -19.46 -7.33 2.02
C ASN A 72 -19.95 -7.38 3.48
N ASP A 73 -19.29 -8.16 4.34
CA ASP A 73 -19.62 -8.29 5.76
C ASP A 73 -18.94 -7.24 6.64
N GLY A 74 -17.98 -6.46 6.10
CA GLY A 74 -17.19 -5.49 6.84
C GLY A 74 -15.95 -6.07 7.52
N ALA A 75 -15.49 -7.27 7.17
CA ALA A 75 -14.25 -7.83 7.70
C ALA A 75 -13.02 -6.95 7.40
N TRP A 76 -13.00 -6.29 6.25
CA TRP A 76 -11.95 -5.33 5.88
C TRP A 76 -12.49 -4.25 4.93
N MET A 77 -11.77 -3.13 4.87
CA MET A 77 -12.02 -2.05 3.91
C MET A 77 -10.70 -1.38 3.50
N ALA A 78 -10.68 -0.69 2.36
CA ALA A 78 -9.61 0.23 2.04
C ALA A 78 -9.82 1.56 2.76
N TYR A 79 -8.78 2.09 3.40
CA TYR A 79 -8.85 3.40 4.06
C TYR A 79 -8.16 4.52 3.27
N SER A 80 -7.28 4.18 2.33
CA SER A 80 -6.63 5.13 1.43
C SER A 80 -6.19 4.41 0.16
N ILE A 81 -6.08 5.14 -0.95
CA ILE A 81 -5.46 4.64 -2.17
C ILE A 81 -4.03 5.17 -2.27
N TYR A 82 -3.08 4.26 -2.49
CA TYR A 82 -1.68 4.58 -2.78
C TYR A 82 -1.32 4.19 -4.20
N SER A 83 -0.59 5.08 -4.88
CA SER A 83 -0.16 4.87 -6.26
C SER A 83 1.36 4.98 -6.40
N PHE A 84 1.97 4.04 -7.13
CA PHE A 84 3.39 4.08 -7.50
C PHE A 84 3.53 4.22 -9.02
N SER A 85 4.50 5.02 -9.42
CA SER A 85 4.98 5.23 -10.79
C SER A 85 6.44 5.69 -10.68
N PHE A 86 7.11 5.96 -11.79
CA PHE A 86 8.34 6.74 -11.70
C PHE A 86 8.01 8.22 -11.41
N ILE A 87 8.90 8.83 -10.65
CA ILE A 87 8.81 10.24 -10.23
C ILE A 87 10.13 10.92 -10.55
N TYR A 88 10.09 12.23 -10.77
CA TYR A 88 11.30 13.01 -11.02
C TYR A 88 11.24 14.38 -10.34
N ASN A 89 12.42 14.97 -10.11
CA ASN A 89 12.57 16.28 -9.51
C ASN A 89 12.64 17.37 -10.61
N THR A 90 11.62 18.22 -10.69
CA THR A 90 11.48 19.29 -11.69
C THR A 90 12.60 20.31 -11.59
N ILE A 91 13.05 20.65 -10.37
CA ILE A 91 14.16 21.59 -10.15
C ILE A 91 15.48 20.98 -10.62
N ALA A 92 15.75 19.72 -10.28
CA ALA A 92 16.99 19.06 -10.66
C ALA A 92 17.12 18.83 -12.17
N LEU A 93 15.98 18.68 -12.87
CA LEU A 93 15.96 18.45 -14.31
C LEU A 93 15.91 19.75 -15.14
N CYS A 94 15.51 20.89 -14.55
CA CYS A 94 15.42 22.19 -15.23
C CYS A 94 14.75 22.07 -16.63
N ASP A 95 15.46 22.48 -17.70
CA ASP A 95 14.98 22.49 -19.09
C ASP A 95 15.25 21.18 -19.85
N GLN A 96 15.68 20.11 -19.18
CA GLN A 96 15.93 18.82 -19.85
C GLN A 96 14.64 18.20 -20.35
N ILE A 97 14.73 17.44 -21.45
CA ILE A 97 13.62 16.59 -21.91
C ILE A 97 13.45 15.48 -20.87
N VAL A 98 12.40 15.63 -20.06
CA VAL A 98 12.06 14.72 -18.95
C VAL A 98 11.47 13.40 -19.48
N PRO A 99 11.60 12.28 -18.73
CA PRO A 99 10.99 11.03 -19.12
C PRO A 99 9.47 11.14 -18.97
N VAL A 100 8.73 10.68 -19.98
CA VAL A 100 7.25 10.66 -19.97
C VAL A 100 6.70 9.25 -19.99
N THR A 101 7.48 8.27 -20.43
CA THR A 101 7.18 6.84 -20.37
C THR A 101 8.30 6.09 -19.66
N PRO A 102 8.06 4.86 -19.17
CA PRO A 102 9.11 4.03 -18.60
C PRO A 102 10.24 3.81 -19.60
N ALA A 103 9.93 3.63 -20.90
CA ALA A 103 10.92 3.45 -21.94
C ALA A 103 11.92 4.61 -22.04
N ASP A 104 11.54 5.83 -21.67
CA ASP A 104 12.46 6.97 -21.69
C ASP A 104 13.56 6.86 -20.63
N LEU A 105 13.35 6.06 -19.57
CA LEU A 105 14.31 5.86 -18.49
C LEU A 105 15.56 5.08 -18.92
N VAL A 106 15.50 4.37 -20.05
CA VAL A 106 16.67 3.66 -20.59
C VAL A 106 17.61 4.57 -21.40
N ASN A 107 17.21 5.83 -21.61
CA ASN A 107 18.05 6.79 -22.31
C ASN A 107 19.38 7.00 -21.55
N PRO A 108 20.55 6.91 -22.21
CA PRO A 108 21.85 7.10 -21.56
C PRO A 108 22.00 8.41 -20.77
N GLN A 109 21.21 9.45 -21.08
CA GLN A 109 21.21 10.71 -20.31
C GLN A 109 20.85 10.52 -18.83
N TRP A 110 20.16 9.42 -18.49
CA TRP A 110 19.75 9.06 -17.12
C TRP A 110 20.72 8.12 -16.41
N ALA A 111 21.80 7.69 -17.07
CA ALA A 111 22.82 6.85 -16.44
C ALA A 111 23.38 7.52 -15.17
N GLY A 112 23.34 6.80 -14.05
CA GLY A 112 23.77 7.30 -12.73
C GLY A 112 22.82 8.31 -12.07
N LYS A 113 21.63 8.57 -12.65
CA LYS A 113 20.64 9.53 -12.12
C LYS A 113 19.32 8.87 -11.67
N ILE A 114 19.21 7.55 -11.78
CA ILE A 114 18.02 6.79 -11.39
C ILE A 114 18.29 6.11 -10.06
N ALA A 115 17.37 6.31 -9.11
CA ALA A 115 17.25 5.52 -7.89
C ALA A 115 15.94 4.73 -7.94
N SER A 116 15.94 3.52 -7.38
CA SER A 116 14.74 2.70 -7.31
C SER A 116 14.75 1.82 -6.05
N SER A 117 13.57 1.53 -5.52
CA SER A 117 13.38 0.49 -4.50
C SER A 117 13.72 -0.89 -5.06
N TYR A 118 14.24 -1.79 -4.22
CA TYR A 118 14.46 -3.18 -4.63
C TYR A 118 13.12 -3.86 -4.97
N PRO A 119 12.89 -4.29 -6.22
CA PRO A 119 11.61 -4.89 -6.61
C PRO A 119 11.37 -6.23 -5.91
N HIS A 120 12.40 -7.00 -5.60
CA HIS A 120 12.26 -8.25 -4.86
C HIS A 120 12.09 -8.06 -3.34
N ASP A 121 12.17 -6.83 -2.84
CA ASP A 121 11.95 -6.51 -1.43
C ASP A 121 10.50 -6.07 -1.12
N ASP A 122 9.78 -5.47 -2.09
CA ASP A 122 8.41 -4.97 -1.95
C ASP A 122 7.52 -5.44 -3.12
N ASP A 123 6.44 -6.18 -2.83
CA ASP A 123 5.56 -6.79 -3.85
C ASP A 123 4.80 -5.76 -4.71
N ALA A 124 4.53 -4.56 -4.21
CA ALA A 124 3.90 -3.51 -5.01
C ALA A 124 4.91 -2.91 -5.99
N VAL A 125 6.15 -2.67 -5.54
CA VAL A 125 7.25 -2.29 -6.44
C VAL A 125 7.49 -3.38 -7.48
N LEU A 126 7.55 -4.65 -7.06
CA LEU A 126 7.68 -5.81 -7.95
C LEU A 126 6.63 -5.80 -9.05
N PHE A 127 5.36 -5.60 -8.67
CA PHE A 127 4.25 -5.55 -9.61
C PHE A 127 4.49 -4.51 -10.70
N LEU A 128 4.91 -3.30 -10.33
CA LEU A 128 5.18 -2.23 -11.30
C LEU A 128 6.33 -2.60 -12.26
N PHE A 129 7.39 -3.21 -11.77
CA PHE A 129 8.47 -3.73 -12.63
C PHE A 129 7.98 -4.78 -13.63
N THR A 130 7.00 -5.61 -13.26
CA THR A 130 6.37 -6.55 -14.21
C THR A 130 5.49 -5.86 -15.26
N ARG A 131 4.95 -4.67 -14.97
CA ARG A 131 4.23 -3.85 -15.96
C ARG A 131 5.18 -3.12 -16.91
N TYR A 132 6.37 -2.75 -16.44
CA TYR A 132 7.39 -2.04 -17.22
C TYR A 132 8.28 -2.95 -18.06
N GLU A 133 7.94 -4.22 -18.23
CA GLU A 133 8.72 -5.19 -18.99
C GLU A 133 10.23 -5.22 -18.61
N LYS A 134 10.53 -5.02 -17.32
CA LYS A 134 11.90 -4.92 -16.74
C LYS A 134 12.66 -3.61 -16.99
N VAL A 135 12.01 -2.52 -17.42
CA VAL A 135 12.66 -1.20 -17.49
C VAL A 135 12.96 -0.66 -16.09
N ILE A 136 14.18 -0.15 -15.91
CA ILE A 136 14.74 0.26 -14.62
C ILE A 136 14.38 1.73 -14.34
N GLY A 137 13.70 1.95 -13.21
CA GLY A 137 13.39 3.27 -12.66
C GLY A 137 11.96 3.31 -12.14
N VAL A 138 11.78 2.88 -10.89
CA VAL A 138 10.49 2.94 -10.19
C VAL A 138 10.67 3.79 -8.95
N GLY A 139 9.85 4.83 -8.84
CA GLY A 139 9.70 5.63 -7.64
C GLY A 139 8.60 5.09 -6.73
N THR A 140 8.68 5.45 -5.44
CA THR A 140 7.57 5.24 -4.50
C THR A 140 6.46 6.28 -4.76
N SER A 141 5.37 6.21 -4.02
CA SER A 141 4.39 7.31 -4.00
C SER A 141 5.08 8.62 -3.63
N GLY A 142 4.82 9.68 -4.39
CA GLY A 142 5.33 11.02 -4.14
C GLY A 142 4.58 12.03 -4.98
N GLY A 143 4.16 13.14 -4.38
CA GLY A 143 3.48 14.24 -5.04
C GLY A 143 3.69 15.53 -4.25
N GLY A 144 3.80 16.64 -4.98
CA GLY A 144 4.11 17.97 -4.43
C GLY A 144 5.43 18.49 -4.99
N GLU A 145 5.47 19.78 -5.34
CA GLU A 145 6.67 20.41 -5.91
C GLU A 145 7.88 20.24 -4.97
N PRO A 146 9.07 19.88 -5.51
CA PRO A 146 9.41 19.77 -6.94
C PRO A 146 9.27 18.36 -7.53
N ILE A 147 8.54 17.44 -6.88
CA ILE A 147 8.42 16.05 -7.33
C ILE A 147 7.18 15.87 -8.21
N LYS A 148 7.38 15.42 -9.45
CA LYS A 148 6.30 15.13 -10.38
C LYS A 148 6.10 13.62 -10.56
N PHE A 149 4.86 13.18 -10.35
CA PHE A 149 4.37 11.83 -10.60
C PHE A 149 3.94 11.68 -12.05
N VAL A 150 4.36 10.61 -12.73
CA VAL A 150 4.05 10.40 -14.15
C VAL A 150 2.88 9.43 -14.32
N THR A 151 1.80 9.91 -14.92
CA THR A 151 0.57 9.16 -15.25
C THR A 151 -0.21 9.89 -16.36
N GLY A 152 -1.30 9.29 -16.87
CA GLY A 152 -2.27 9.95 -17.74
C GLY A 152 -1.92 10.03 -19.24
N ASN A 153 -0.85 9.39 -19.68
CA ASN A 153 -0.42 9.34 -21.09
C ASN A 153 -0.41 7.91 -21.68
N GLY A 154 -1.21 7.01 -21.13
CA GLY A 154 -1.19 5.58 -21.44
C GLY A 154 -0.08 4.80 -20.74
N THR A 155 0.77 5.47 -19.94
CA THR A 155 1.77 4.80 -19.10
C THR A 155 1.11 4.04 -17.97
N GLU A 156 1.47 2.76 -17.87
CA GLU A 156 1.12 1.90 -16.75
C GLU A 156 1.66 2.48 -15.43
N TYR A 157 0.86 2.38 -14.38
CA TYR A 157 1.27 2.67 -13.01
C TYR A 157 0.50 1.72 -12.09
N LEU A 158 0.79 1.72 -10.80
CA LEU A 158 -0.01 0.95 -9.86
C LEU A 158 -0.78 1.90 -8.96
N SER A 159 -2.01 1.52 -8.66
CA SER A 159 -2.85 2.07 -7.60
C SER A 159 -3.41 0.91 -6.81
N ARG A 160 -3.51 1.05 -5.49
CA ARG A 160 -4.10 0.05 -4.60
C ARG A 160 -4.83 0.71 -3.45
N GLY A 161 -5.97 0.15 -3.06
CA GLY A 161 -6.58 0.49 -1.77
C GLY A 161 -5.82 -0.22 -0.65
N GLN A 162 -5.13 0.53 0.20
CA GLN A 162 -4.51 0.00 1.41
C GLN A 162 -5.60 -0.53 2.33
N ARG A 163 -5.53 -1.81 2.67
CA ARG A 163 -6.58 -2.48 3.45
C ARG A 163 -6.34 -2.30 4.93
N VAL A 164 -7.44 -2.22 5.67
CA VAL A 164 -7.49 -2.19 7.12
C VAL A 164 -8.61 -3.10 7.63
N GLY A 165 -8.37 -3.72 8.79
CA GLY A 165 -9.32 -4.59 9.48
C GLY A 165 -9.06 -4.59 10.98
N ILE A 166 -10.11 -4.90 11.75
CA ILE A 166 -10.00 -5.08 13.20
C ILE A 166 -9.70 -6.55 13.45
N LEU A 167 -8.70 -6.85 14.26
CA LEU A 167 -8.34 -8.24 14.58
C LEU A 167 -9.35 -8.83 15.55
N SER A 168 -9.68 -10.11 15.39
CA SER A 168 -10.75 -10.78 16.16
C SER A 168 -10.47 -10.83 17.67
N LYS A 169 -9.19 -10.85 18.06
CA LYS A 169 -8.73 -10.82 19.47
C LYS A 169 -8.29 -9.42 19.94
N ALA A 170 -8.73 -8.35 19.27
CA ALA A 170 -8.45 -6.97 19.69
C ALA A 170 -8.87 -6.74 21.16
N LYS A 171 -7.99 -6.10 21.94
CA LYS A 171 -8.22 -5.78 23.36
C LYS A 171 -9.12 -4.55 23.53
N HIS A 172 -9.16 -3.68 22.53
CA HIS A 172 -9.91 -2.41 22.56
C HIS A 172 -10.87 -2.28 21.35
N PRO A 173 -11.83 -3.20 21.15
CA PRO A 173 -12.67 -3.22 19.96
C PRO A 173 -13.52 -1.95 19.78
N ALA A 174 -13.95 -1.30 20.87
CA ALA A 174 -14.67 -0.03 20.79
C ALA A 174 -13.80 1.10 20.23
N VAL A 175 -12.51 1.14 20.59
CA VAL A 175 -11.55 2.12 20.08
C VAL A 175 -11.14 1.79 18.64
N ALA A 176 -11.02 0.50 18.31
CA ALA A 176 -10.82 0.06 16.94
C ALA A 176 -11.99 0.47 16.03
N ASN A 177 -13.24 0.29 16.47
CA ASN A 177 -14.43 0.78 15.77
C ASN A 177 -14.39 2.31 15.58
N LEU A 178 -13.97 3.05 16.61
CA LEU A 178 -13.80 4.50 16.53
C LEU A 178 -12.79 4.88 15.44
N PHE A 179 -11.64 4.20 15.39
CA PHE A 179 -10.64 4.40 14.33
C PHE A 179 -11.21 4.11 12.94
N MET A 180 -11.93 3.01 12.76
CA MET A 180 -12.56 2.65 11.49
C MET A 180 -13.60 3.68 11.04
N ASN A 181 -14.36 4.27 11.97
CA ASN A 181 -15.26 5.39 11.63
C ASN A 181 -14.49 6.64 11.23
N TRP A 182 -13.48 6.99 12.03
CA TRP A 182 -12.69 8.19 11.84
C TRP A 182 -11.97 8.20 10.50
N VAL A 183 -11.29 7.10 10.16
CA VAL A 183 -10.45 7.05 8.96
C VAL A 183 -11.26 7.23 7.66
N ILE A 184 -12.57 6.89 7.68
CA ILE A 184 -13.47 7.04 6.53
C ILE A 184 -14.39 8.26 6.60
N LEU A 185 -14.21 9.15 7.57
CA LEU A 185 -14.90 10.45 7.56
C LEU A 185 -14.52 11.22 6.30
N GLU A 186 -15.48 11.95 5.73
CA GLU A 186 -15.24 12.78 4.55
C GLU A 186 -14.09 13.77 4.78
N GLU A 187 -14.08 14.45 5.93
CA GLU A 187 -13.00 15.39 6.30
C GLU A 187 -11.62 14.71 6.27
N VAL A 188 -11.51 13.47 6.75
CA VAL A 188 -10.26 12.70 6.79
C VAL A 188 -9.89 12.22 5.39
N GLN A 189 -10.86 11.73 4.63
CA GLN A 189 -10.67 11.25 3.25
C GLN A 189 -10.29 12.37 2.27
N MET A 190 -10.65 13.62 2.58
CA MET A 190 -10.36 14.78 1.73
C MET A 190 -9.09 15.53 2.14
N SER A 191 -8.60 15.38 3.37
CA SER A 191 -7.50 16.22 3.88
C SER A 191 -6.28 15.45 4.40
N LEU A 192 -6.42 14.19 4.82
CA LEU A 192 -5.34 13.46 5.49
C LEU A 192 -4.83 12.27 4.70
N VAL A 193 -5.70 11.58 3.96
CA VAL A 193 -5.31 10.40 3.18
C VAL A 193 -4.77 10.81 1.81
N SER A 194 -3.94 9.96 1.19
CA SER A 194 -3.31 10.27 -0.11
C SER A 194 -4.33 10.36 -1.25
N SER A 195 -5.25 9.40 -1.31
CA SER A 195 -6.40 9.41 -2.21
C SER A 195 -7.55 8.68 -1.53
N SER A 196 -8.77 9.18 -1.75
CA SER A 196 -9.99 8.71 -1.10
C SER A 196 -10.44 7.35 -1.64
N ALA A 197 -10.92 6.48 -0.76
CA ALA A 197 -11.59 5.23 -1.15
C ALA A 197 -13.11 5.41 -1.35
N ARG A 198 -13.63 6.62 -1.09
CA ARG A 198 -15.07 6.94 -1.14
C ARG A 198 -15.51 7.36 -2.54
N THR A 199 -16.70 6.93 -2.93
CA THR A 199 -17.34 7.26 -4.21
C THR A 199 -18.04 8.61 -4.22
N ASP A 200 -18.26 9.22 -3.04
CA ASP A 200 -18.94 10.51 -2.88
C ASP A 200 -17.97 11.66 -2.61
N THR A 201 -16.78 11.60 -3.21
CA THR A 201 -15.75 12.65 -3.12
C THR A 201 -15.53 13.31 -4.47
N ASN A 202 -15.11 14.57 -4.47
CA ASN A 202 -14.84 15.34 -5.69
C ASN A 202 -13.42 15.10 -6.26
N THR A 203 -12.78 13.97 -5.90
CA THR A 203 -11.45 13.60 -6.38
C THR A 203 -11.54 12.63 -7.56
N ALA A 204 -10.47 12.52 -8.35
CA ALA A 204 -10.38 11.50 -9.39
C ALA A 204 -10.54 10.10 -8.79
N ASN A 205 -11.24 9.21 -9.50
CA ASN A 205 -11.51 7.83 -9.10
C ASN A 205 -10.44 6.89 -9.67
N PRO A 206 -9.45 6.44 -8.90
CA PRO A 206 -8.34 5.68 -9.48
C PRO A 206 -8.76 4.28 -9.97
N TRP A 207 -9.91 3.77 -9.49
CA TRP A 207 -10.50 2.50 -9.92
C TRP A 207 -11.16 2.56 -11.31
N GLU A 208 -11.36 3.76 -11.87
CA GLU A 208 -11.87 3.96 -13.23
C GLU A 208 -10.74 4.07 -14.26
N ILE A 209 -9.47 4.09 -13.83
CA ILE A 209 -8.30 4.26 -14.71
C ILE A 209 -7.65 2.89 -14.96
N PRO A 210 -7.77 2.30 -16.17
CA PRO A 210 -7.23 0.98 -16.46
C PRO A 210 -5.72 0.87 -16.23
N GLU A 211 -4.97 1.89 -16.63
CA GLU A 211 -3.51 1.96 -16.49
C GLU A 211 -3.06 1.99 -15.03
N GLY A 212 -3.97 2.28 -14.09
CA GLY A 212 -3.71 2.25 -12.65
C GLY A 212 -3.77 0.86 -12.04
N ASN A 213 -4.16 -0.17 -12.79
CA ASN A 213 -4.06 -1.58 -12.40
C ASN A 213 -4.75 -1.98 -11.06
N MET A 214 -5.72 -1.20 -10.56
CA MET A 214 -6.35 -1.45 -9.26
C MET A 214 -7.04 -2.81 -9.16
N ALA A 215 -7.62 -3.29 -10.25
CA ALA A 215 -8.26 -4.60 -10.31
C ALA A 215 -7.24 -5.75 -10.44
N VAL A 216 -6.02 -5.46 -10.91
CA VAL A 216 -5.00 -6.47 -11.27
C VAL A 216 -4.09 -6.76 -10.09
N ILE A 217 -3.66 -5.74 -9.34
CA ILE A 217 -2.70 -5.90 -8.24
C ILE A 217 -3.17 -6.90 -7.14
N PRO A 218 -4.46 -6.98 -6.74
CA PRO A 218 -4.87 -7.99 -5.75
C PRO A 218 -4.74 -9.42 -6.28
N LEU A 219 -4.93 -9.62 -7.60
CA LEU A 219 -4.77 -10.92 -8.26
C LEU A 219 -3.30 -11.31 -8.32
N PHE A 220 -2.41 -10.36 -8.63
CA PHE A 220 -0.96 -10.56 -8.58
C PHE A 220 -0.51 -10.99 -7.18
N MET A 221 -0.91 -10.24 -6.16
CA MET A 221 -0.53 -10.52 -4.76
C MET A 221 -1.08 -11.85 -4.23
N LYS A 222 -2.24 -12.30 -4.73
CA LYS A 222 -2.78 -13.63 -4.42
C LYS A 222 -1.95 -14.76 -5.02
N GLY A 223 -1.31 -14.54 -6.16
CA GLY A 223 -0.49 -15.53 -6.88
C GLY A 223 0.91 -15.72 -6.27
N ARG A 224 1.01 -16.15 -5.01
CA ARG A 224 2.30 -16.20 -4.27
C ARG A 224 3.43 -16.92 -4.98
N ALA A 225 3.16 -18.06 -5.63
CA ALA A 225 4.17 -18.78 -6.40
C ALA A 225 4.71 -17.96 -7.58
N LYS A 226 3.85 -17.20 -8.26
CA LYS A 226 4.25 -16.34 -9.37
C LYS A 226 5.00 -15.10 -8.90
N VAL A 227 4.57 -14.50 -7.79
CA VAL A 227 5.28 -13.42 -7.10
C VAL A 227 6.70 -13.88 -6.75
N GLU A 228 6.84 -15.05 -6.15
CA GLU A 228 8.14 -15.61 -5.77
C GLU A 228 9.04 -15.85 -6.99
N GLN A 229 8.51 -16.43 -8.07
CA GLN A 229 9.26 -16.56 -9.33
C GLN A 229 9.79 -15.22 -9.84
N TRP A 230 9.00 -14.16 -9.75
CA TRP A 230 9.42 -12.83 -10.14
C TRP A 230 10.48 -12.26 -9.21
N LYS A 231 10.37 -12.44 -7.89
CA LYS A 231 11.42 -12.04 -6.94
C LYS A 231 12.75 -12.69 -7.27
N GLN A 232 12.75 -14.01 -7.46
CA GLN A 232 13.95 -14.76 -7.84
C GLN A 232 14.49 -14.30 -9.20
N THR A 233 13.61 -14.03 -10.16
CA THR A 233 14.02 -13.49 -11.46
C THR A 233 14.73 -12.15 -11.31
N PHE A 234 14.20 -11.23 -10.50
CA PHE A 234 14.80 -9.91 -10.32
C PHE A 234 16.05 -9.92 -9.43
N ALA A 235 16.18 -10.86 -8.50
CA ALA A 235 17.43 -11.10 -7.80
C ALA A 235 18.58 -11.46 -8.76
N LEU A 236 18.30 -12.17 -9.87
CA LEU A 236 19.31 -12.43 -10.92
C LEU A 236 19.75 -11.18 -11.68
N TYR A 237 18.89 -10.15 -11.77
CA TYR A 237 19.22 -8.89 -12.45
C TYR A 237 19.89 -7.87 -11.53
N PHE A 238 19.46 -7.81 -10.26
CA PHE A 238 19.83 -6.74 -9.32
C PHE A 238 20.72 -7.21 -8.17
N GLY A 239 20.95 -8.51 -8.04
CA GLY A 239 21.56 -9.11 -6.85
C GLY A 239 20.57 -9.21 -5.69
N GLU A 240 21.07 -9.68 -4.55
CA GLU A 240 20.30 -9.73 -3.32
C GLU A 240 19.99 -8.34 -2.76
N VAL A 241 18.97 -8.25 -1.92
CA VAL A 241 18.66 -6.99 -1.21
C VAL A 241 19.81 -6.67 -0.26
N HIS A 242 20.31 -5.44 -0.33
CA HIS A 242 21.37 -4.95 0.55
C HIS A 242 20.92 -3.76 1.40
N GLY A 243 21.47 -3.68 2.61
CA GLY A 243 21.12 -2.66 3.61
C GLY A 243 20.19 -3.19 4.70
N GLU A 244 20.13 -2.46 5.82
CA GLU A 244 19.22 -2.78 6.91
C GLU A 244 17.77 -2.45 6.53
N PRO A 245 16.76 -3.19 7.04
CA PRO A 245 15.37 -2.84 6.82
C PRO A 245 15.08 -1.44 7.35
N SER A 246 14.48 -0.58 6.53
CA SER A 246 14.26 0.83 6.89
C SER A 246 13.41 1.05 8.15
N PRO A 247 12.46 0.17 8.53
CA PRO A 247 11.76 0.27 9.82
C PRO A 247 12.57 -0.22 11.03
N GLY A 248 13.77 -0.76 10.81
CA GLY A 248 14.55 -1.49 11.82
C GLY A 248 14.05 -2.92 12.03
N ILE A 249 14.58 -3.57 13.08
CA ILE A 249 14.21 -4.95 13.45
C ILE A 249 13.32 -4.90 14.69
N LEU A 250 12.01 -5.07 14.51
CA LEU A 250 11.02 -4.89 15.57
C LEU A 250 10.75 -6.14 16.42
N GLY A 251 11.25 -7.31 16.00
CA GLY A 251 10.97 -8.58 16.68
C GLY A 251 9.51 -9.04 16.56
N LEU A 252 9.08 -9.86 17.51
CA LEU A 252 7.77 -10.54 17.46
C LEU A 252 6.62 -9.75 18.10
N HIS A 253 6.89 -8.90 19.10
CA HIS A 253 5.84 -8.22 19.89
C HIS A 253 6.12 -6.72 20.10
N PRO A 254 6.28 -5.93 19.02
CA PRO A 254 6.48 -4.49 19.16
C PRO A 254 5.20 -3.78 19.63
N GLY A 255 5.36 -2.70 20.39
CA GLY A 255 4.25 -1.87 20.88
C GLY A 255 3.63 -2.32 22.21
N LEU A 256 4.21 -3.34 22.86
CA LEU A 256 3.99 -3.64 24.28
C LEU A 256 4.75 -2.65 25.19
#